data_AF-A0A2G8LPL9-F1
#
_entry.id   AF-A0A2G8LPL9-F1
#
_cell.length_a   1.000
_cell.length_b   1.000
_cell.length_c   1.000
_cell.angle_alpha   90.00
_cell.angle_beta   90.00
_cell.angle_gamma   90.00
#
_symmetry.space_group_name_H-M   'P 1'
#
loop_
_entity.id
_entity.type
_entity.pdbx_description
1 polymer ?
#
loop_
_entity_poly.entity_id
_entity_poly.type
_entity_poly.pdbx_seq_one_letter_code
_entity_poly.pdbx_strand_id
1 'polypeptide(L)'
;MVTPCSYQINWELYLMELPEDGSGSSAADQLSEQRQRRQPNSPIGSYVKQYSGYGSAKYLTYTSPAGVYVLDVRGLEDATNFTIYCTTAPDSDHFYPELPSDPQVDITSFHKNKVSLAWKASPSETTYQQRIRYCVSLNTVRNYHTWCGVLSCTDRQNQISSVVGAPGSDATSKAIRRAARRNDGSTRRKDRKRESTAEDEHDIQVECVGQKKLHTLTNLEPGKTYFLDLFAVDESTNRSTSYTGTTITTKPDDRTDSKMIRLKDGKLRCRRSGGPTL
;
A
#
# COMPACT_ATOMS: atom_id res chain seq x y z
N MET A 1 4.50 15.16 -3.85
CA MET A 1 4.35 13.84 -3.18
C MET A 1 4.04 12.82 -4.26
N VAL A 2 4.78 11.71 -4.30
CA VAL A 2 4.56 10.58 -5.20
C VAL A 2 4.27 9.36 -4.33
N THR A 3 3.12 8.73 -4.53
CA THR A 3 2.64 7.61 -3.72
C THR A 3 2.34 6.40 -4.60
N PRO A 4 3.16 5.34 -4.56
CA PRO A 4 2.87 4.08 -5.24
C PRO A 4 1.75 3.31 -4.52
N CYS A 5 1.09 2.42 -5.25
CA CYS A 5 0.04 1.56 -4.70
C CYS A 5 0.57 0.13 -4.48
N SER A 6 0.75 -0.66 -5.53
CA SER A 6 0.97 -2.10 -5.39
C SER A 6 2.44 -2.52 -5.39
N TYR A 7 3.30 -1.82 -6.15
CA TYR A 7 4.70 -2.20 -6.34
C TYR A 7 5.64 -1.01 -6.20
N GLN A 8 6.92 -1.32 -5.98
CA GLN A 8 7.97 -0.32 -5.86
C GLN A 8 8.13 0.48 -7.15
N ILE A 9 8.32 1.80 -6.99
CA ILE A 9 8.64 2.72 -8.07
C ILE A 9 10.03 3.33 -7.85
N ASN A 10 10.67 3.69 -8.95
CA ASN A 10 11.76 4.65 -9.00
C ASN A 10 11.23 5.92 -9.67
N TRP A 11 11.46 7.08 -9.06
CA TRP A 11 11.19 8.36 -9.72
C TRP A 11 12.38 9.29 -9.64
N GLU A 12 12.55 10.06 -10.71
CA GLU A 12 13.61 11.03 -10.89
C GLU A 12 12.99 12.35 -11.32
N LEU A 13 13.41 13.43 -10.66
CA LEU A 13 12.96 14.78 -10.90
C LEU A 13 14.08 15.58 -11.57
N TYR A 14 13.74 16.20 -12.69
CA TYR A 14 14.62 17.05 -13.47
C TYR A 14 14.02 18.44 -13.61
N LEU A 15 14.87 19.46 -13.66
CA LEU A 15 14.49 20.84 -13.96
C LEU A 15 15.00 21.21 -15.35
N MET A 16 14.10 21.71 -16.18
CA MET A 16 14.44 22.38 -17.43
C MET A 16 14.20 23.87 -17.25
N GLU A 17 15.29 24.62 -17.30
CA GLU A 17 15.24 26.08 -17.28
C GLU A 17 14.60 26.57 -18.58
N LEU A 18 13.69 27.53 -18.45
CA LEU A 18 13.09 28.19 -19.60
C LEU A 18 14.12 29.14 -20.21
N PRO A 19 14.29 29.17 -21.54
CA PRO A 19 15.11 30.19 -22.16
C PRO A 19 14.54 31.58 -21.85
N GLU A 20 15.42 32.54 -21.54
CA GLU A 20 15.04 33.90 -21.14
C GLU A 20 14.34 34.70 -22.28
N ASP A 21 14.42 34.20 -23.52
CA ASP A 21 13.84 34.85 -24.68
C ASP A 21 12.33 34.60 -24.77
N GLY A 22 11.57 35.65 -24.47
CA GLY A 22 10.11 35.70 -24.39
C GLY A 22 9.38 35.26 -25.67
N SER A 23 9.27 33.96 -25.86
CA SER A 23 8.35 33.37 -26.83
C SER A 23 7.00 33.15 -26.14
N GLY A 24 5.94 33.77 -26.68
CA GLY A 24 4.54 33.62 -26.22
C GLY A 24 3.95 32.22 -26.44
N SER A 25 4.80 31.20 -26.48
CA SER A 25 4.48 29.79 -26.64
C SER A 25 4.33 29.14 -25.27
N SER A 26 3.31 28.32 -25.09
CA SER A 26 3.01 27.71 -23.79
C SER A 26 4.15 26.78 -23.36
N ALA A 27 4.32 26.57 -22.04
CA ALA A 27 5.34 25.65 -21.52
C ALA A 27 5.22 24.23 -22.10
N ALA A 28 4.01 23.80 -22.49
CA ALA A 28 3.76 22.51 -23.12
C ALA A 28 4.28 22.47 -24.57
N ASP A 29 4.09 23.55 -25.33
CA ASP A 29 4.57 23.66 -26.70
C ASP A 29 6.10 23.68 -26.73
N GLN A 30 6.73 24.47 -25.86
CA GLN A 30 8.19 24.48 -25.69
C GLN A 30 8.75 23.10 -25.31
N LEU A 31 8.03 22.33 -24.49
CA LEU A 31 8.40 20.95 -24.12
C LEU A 31 8.45 20.02 -25.33
N SER A 32 7.44 20.12 -26.19
CA SER A 32 7.27 19.25 -27.36
C SER A 32 8.31 19.57 -28.44
N GLU A 33 8.60 20.85 -28.68
CA GLU A 33 9.66 21.31 -29.58
C GLU A 33 11.05 20.91 -29.07
N GLN A 34 11.33 21.09 -27.77
CA GLN A 34 12.59 20.65 -27.18
C GLN A 34 12.77 19.13 -27.27
N ARG A 35 11.72 18.33 -27.06
CA ARG A 35 11.80 16.87 -27.23
C ARG A 35 12.12 16.47 -28.66
N GLN A 36 11.56 17.13 -29.67
CA GLN A 36 11.82 16.84 -31.08
C GLN A 36 13.24 17.23 -31.53
N ARG A 37 13.82 18.29 -30.95
CA ARG A 37 15.18 18.75 -31.29
C ARG A 37 16.30 18.04 -30.52
N ARG A 38 15.99 17.20 -29.53
CA ARG A 38 17.02 16.57 -28.68
C ARG A 38 17.67 15.37 -29.36
N GLN A 39 19.00 15.34 -29.30
CA GLN A 39 19.76 14.12 -29.58
C GLN A 39 19.50 13.08 -28.47
N PRO A 40 19.52 11.76 -28.77
CA PRO A 40 19.16 10.69 -27.83
C PRO A 40 19.92 10.68 -26.49
N ASN A 41 21.09 11.32 -26.43
CA ASN A 41 21.97 11.31 -25.25
C ASN A 41 22.07 12.66 -24.51
N SER A 42 21.24 13.67 -24.83
CA SER A 42 21.26 14.94 -24.08
C SER A 42 20.46 14.83 -22.77
N PRO A 43 21.02 15.26 -21.62
CA PRO A 43 20.33 15.16 -20.33
C PRO A 43 18.99 15.92 -20.35
N ILE A 44 17.96 15.32 -19.75
CA ILE A 44 16.57 15.80 -19.78
C ILE A 44 16.46 17.21 -19.17
N GLY A 45 17.29 17.51 -18.18
CA GLY A 45 17.45 18.80 -17.53
C GLY A 45 18.50 18.65 -16.44
N SER A 46 18.66 19.64 -15.57
CA SER A 46 19.47 19.49 -14.36
C SER A 46 18.77 18.52 -13.40
N TYR A 47 19.50 17.53 -12.90
CA TYR A 47 19.01 16.59 -11.91
C TYR A 47 18.65 17.29 -10.60
N VAL A 48 17.47 16.99 -10.05
CA VAL A 48 16.98 17.58 -8.79
C VAL A 48 16.95 16.55 -7.68
N LYS A 49 16.25 15.42 -7.88
CA LYS A 49 16.04 14.41 -6.83
C LYS A 49 15.68 13.06 -7.43
N GLN A 50 16.10 11.99 -6.76
CA GLN A 50 15.67 10.62 -7.01
C GLN A 50 15.11 9.99 -5.73
N TYR A 51 14.19 9.06 -5.92
CA TYR A 51 13.70 8.15 -4.90
C TYR A 51 13.37 6.79 -5.51
N SER A 52 13.65 5.74 -4.75
CA SER A 52 13.22 4.38 -5.08
C SER A 52 12.67 3.72 -3.83
N GLY A 53 11.45 3.15 -3.91
CA GLY A 53 10.83 2.46 -2.79
C GLY A 53 9.33 2.20 -2.94
N TYR A 54 8.78 1.44 -2.00
CA TYR A 54 7.34 1.18 -1.87
C TYR A 54 6.59 2.28 -1.12
N GLY A 55 7.30 3.17 -0.44
CA GLY A 55 6.72 4.23 0.36
C GLY A 55 6.34 5.45 -0.48
N SER A 56 5.58 6.35 0.14
CA SER A 56 5.38 7.67 -0.44
C SER A 56 6.62 8.53 -0.22
N ALA A 57 6.97 9.34 -1.23
CA ALA A 57 8.11 10.25 -1.14
C ALA A 57 7.73 11.67 -1.58
N LYS A 58 8.33 12.67 -0.94
CA LYS A 58 8.16 14.08 -1.27
C LYS A 58 9.49 14.76 -1.54
N TYR A 59 9.46 15.72 -2.46
CA TYR A 59 10.46 16.74 -2.65
C TYR A 59 9.80 18.07 -2.31
N LEU A 60 10.44 18.87 -1.46
CA LEU A 60 9.99 20.18 -1.01
C LEU A 60 11.17 21.14 -1.09
N THR A 61 10.95 22.29 -1.71
CA THR A 61 11.93 23.37 -1.81
C THR A 61 11.19 24.70 -1.83
N TYR A 62 11.77 25.70 -1.18
CA TYR A 62 11.23 27.07 -1.13
C TYR A 62 11.97 28.02 -2.07
N THR A 63 13.09 27.58 -2.65
CA THR A 63 13.99 28.40 -3.48
C THR A 63 14.21 27.72 -4.83
N SER A 64 13.11 27.43 -5.52
CA SER A 64 13.15 26.79 -6.83
C SER A 64 13.11 27.84 -7.94
N PRO A 65 13.96 27.74 -8.99
CA PRO A 65 13.86 28.62 -10.14
C PRO A 65 12.56 28.34 -10.92
N ALA A 66 12.10 29.36 -11.65
CA ALA A 66 11.02 29.21 -12.61
C ALA A 66 11.48 28.31 -13.76
N GLY A 67 10.67 27.31 -14.11
CA GLY A 67 11.05 26.35 -15.13
C GLY A 67 10.07 25.20 -15.22
N VAL A 68 10.36 24.27 -16.12
CA VAL A 68 9.56 23.06 -16.28
C VAL A 68 10.20 21.90 -15.53
N TYR A 69 9.44 21.36 -14.58
CA TYR A 69 9.85 20.19 -13.80
C TYR A 69 9.35 18.92 -14.48
N VAL A 70 10.26 18.02 -14.80
CA VAL A 70 9.96 16.71 -15.42
C VAL A 70 10.15 15.63 -14.36
N LEU A 71 9.06 14.94 -14.06
CA LEU A 71 9.07 13.76 -13.18
C LEU A 71 9.01 12.50 -14.05
N ASP A 72 10.12 11.77 -14.12
CA ASP A 72 10.18 10.44 -14.73
C ASP A 72 9.87 9.39 -13.65
N VAL A 73 8.89 8.52 -13.91
CA VAL A 73 8.43 7.50 -12.94
C VAL A 73 8.45 6.13 -13.63
N ARG A 74 9.08 5.15 -12.98
CA ARG A 74 9.23 3.79 -13.49
C ARG A 74 8.86 2.78 -12.42
N GLY A 75 8.04 1.79 -12.75
CA GLY A 75 7.85 0.61 -11.90
C GLY A 75 9.09 -0.28 -11.96
N LEU A 76 9.56 -0.77 -10.81
CA LEU A 76 10.78 -1.59 -10.75
C LEU A 76 10.50 -3.09 -10.84
N GLU A 77 9.33 -3.52 -10.41
CA GLU A 77 8.98 -4.95 -10.31
C GLU A 77 7.90 -5.32 -11.31
N ASP A 78 6.78 -4.59 -11.27
CA ASP A 78 5.60 -4.81 -12.10
C ASP A 78 4.85 -3.48 -12.27
N ALA A 79 3.80 -3.49 -13.11
CA ALA A 79 2.93 -2.35 -13.31
C ALA A 79 2.17 -2.00 -12.02
N THR A 80 2.25 -0.74 -11.60
CA THR A 80 1.54 -0.22 -10.43
C THR A 80 0.83 1.07 -10.78
N ASN A 81 -0.34 1.26 -10.17
CA ASN A 81 -0.92 2.58 -10.07
C ASN A 81 -0.10 3.42 -9.08
N PHE A 82 -0.09 4.72 -9.29
CA PHE A 82 0.51 5.68 -8.37
C PHE A 82 -0.24 7.00 -8.46
N THR A 83 -0.11 7.82 -7.42
CA THR A 83 -0.68 9.17 -7.40
C THR A 83 0.42 10.21 -7.22
N ILE A 84 0.24 11.34 -7.89
CA ILE A 84 1.13 12.50 -7.78
C ILE A 84 0.32 13.68 -7.26
N TYR A 85 0.92 14.42 -6.35
CA TYR A 85 0.45 15.74 -5.93
C TYR A 85 1.60 16.74 -5.97
N CYS A 86 1.35 17.87 -6.65
CA CYS A 86 2.27 18.98 -6.83
C CYS A 86 1.57 20.27 -6.43
N THR A 87 2.27 21.14 -5.72
CA THR A 87 1.78 22.47 -5.34
C THR A 87 2.94 23.45 -5.30
N THR A 88 2.64 24.72 -5.57
CA THR A 88 3.54 25.86 -5.35
C THR A 88 3.32 26.53 -3.99
N ALA A 89 2.30 26.10 -3.23
CA ALA A 89 1.92 26.65 -1.93
C ALA A 89 1.86 25.54 -0.85
N PRO A 90 3.02 24.92 -0.52
CA PRO A 90 3.05 23.75 0.36
C PRO A 90 2.60 24.03 1.80
N ASP A 91 2.79 25.26 2.28
CA ASP A 91 2.45 25.68 3.65
C ASP A 91 0.99 26.13 3.81
N SER A 92 0.24 26.28 2.72
CA SER A 92 -1.20 26.54 2.81
C SER A 92 -2.02 25.28 2.59
N ASP A 93 -1.55 24.42 1.69
CA ASP A 93 -2.39 23.35 1.17
C ASP A 93 -2.48 22.17 2.15
N HIS A 94 -1.42 21.93 2.94
CA HIS A 94 -1.29 20.84 3.92
C HIS A 94 -1.96 19.52 3.51
N PHE A 95 -1.89 19.17 2.23
CA PHE A 95 -2.84 18.23 1.61
C PHE A 95 -2.73 16.78 2.10
N TYR A 96 -1.65 16.44 2.82
CA TYR A 96 -1.45 15.13 3.42
C TYR A 96 -1.34 15.27 4.94
N PRO A 97 -1.91 14.35 5.72
CA PRO A 97 -1.71 14.31 7.16
C PRO A 97 -0.22 14.23 7.51
N GLU A 98 0.21 15.01 8.49
CA GLU A 98 1.58 14.98 9.02
C GLU A 98 1.72 13.86 10.04
N LEU A 99 2.92 13.29 10.11
CA LEU A 99 3.24 12.29 11.11
C LEU A 99 3.71 12.97 12.42
N PRO A 100 3.40 12.38 13.58
CA PRO A 100 4.06 12.78 14.82
C PRO A 100 5.57 12.55 14.73
N SER A 101 6.33 13.22 15.61
CA SER A 101 7.79 13.06 15.68
C SER A 101 8.25 11.61 15.84
N ASP A 102 7.41 10.79 16.50
CA ASP A 102 7.58 9.36 16.60
C ASP A 102 6.34 8.66 16.00
N PRO A 103 6.45 8.16 14.75
CA PRO A 103 5.36 7.53 14.01
C PRO A 103 5.30 6.01 14.20
N GLN A 104 5.88 5.46 15.26
CA GLN A 104 5.79 4.04 15.56
C GLN A 104 4.41 3.64 16.09
N VAL A 105 4.00 2.40 15.81
CA VAL A 105 2.82 1.77 16.39
C VAL A 105 3.26 0.88 17.53
N ASP A 106 2.78 1.15 18.74
CA ASP A 106 3.13 0.43 19.95
C ASP A 106 2.17 -0.74 20.21
N ILE A 107 2.74 -1.89 20.54
CA ILE A 107 1.97 -3.04 21.02
C ILE A 107 1.82 -2.92 22.53
N THR A 108 0.63 -2.56 22.99
CA THR A 108 0.35 -2.32 24.41
C THR A 108 -0.09 -3.57 25.15
N SER A 109 -0.71 -4.53 24.46
CA SER A 109 -1.15 -5.78 25.08
C SER A 109 -1.14 -6.93 24.08
N PHE A 110 -0.76 -8.12 24.55
CA PHE A 110 -0.72 -9.33 23.73
C PHE A 110 -1.35 -10.51 24.49
N HIS A 111 -2.51 -10.97 24.05
CA HIS A 111 -3.31 -11.97 24.76
C HIS A 111 -3.82 -13.04 23.81
N LYS A 112 -3.15 -14.20 23.72
CA LYS A 112 -3.52 -15.38 22.90
C LYS A 112 -3.88 -15.04 21.44
N ASN A 113 -5.12 -14.62 21.20
CA ASN A 113 -5.72 -14.26 19.92
C ASN A 113 -6.12 -12.76 19.81
N LYS A 114 -5.61 -11.90 20.69
CA LYS A 114 -5.89 -10.46 20.73
C LYS A 114 -4.62 -9.65 20.88
N VAL A 115 -4.55 -8.54 20.15
CA VAL A 115 -3.44 -7.57 20.23
C VAL A 115 -3.99 -6.18 20.31
N SER A 116 -3.53 -5.41 21.30
CA SER A 116 -3.85 -4.00 21.44
C SER A 116 -2.72 -3.14 20.90
N LEU A 117 -3.08 -2.20 20.04
CA LEU A 117 -2.19 -1.26 19.37
C LEU A 117 -2.47 0.15 19.88
N ALA A 118 -1.43 0.94 20.13
CA ALA A 118 -1.53 2.36 20.43
C ALA A 118 -0.60 3.17 19.54
N TRP A 119 -0.94 4.43 19.27
CA TRP A 119 -0.13 5.32 18.46
C TRP A 119 -0.31 6.78 18.86
N LYS A 120 0.65 7.62 18.49
CA LYS A 120 0.59 9.07 18.64
C LYS A 120 -0.29 9.69 17.56
N ALA A 121 -1.06 10.72 17.92
CA ALA A 121 -1.92 11.43 16.99
C ALA A 121 -1.10 12.20 15.93
N SER A 122 -1.66 12.32 14.72
CA SER A 122 -1.19 13.21 13.68
C SER A 122 -1.30 14.66 14.19
N PRO A 123 -0.21 15.45 14.14
CA PRO A 123 -0.26 16.87 14.48
C PRO A 123 -1.26 17.65 13.63
N SER A 124 -1.58 17.18 12.42
CA SER A 124 -2.53 17.82 11.53
C SER A 124 -3.95 17.90 12.07
N GLU A 125 -4.34 17.01 13.00
CA GLU A 125 -5.63 17.09 13.70
C GLU A 125 -5.76 18.40 14.48
N THR A 126 -4.69 18.83 15.14
CA THR A 126 -4.70 20.01 16.01
C THR A 126 -4.21 21.26 15.31
N THR A 127 -3.15 21.14 14.51
CA THR A 127 -2.47 22.29 13.88
C THR A 127 -3.28 22.85 12.71
N TYR A 128 -3.87 21.97 11.90
CA TYR A 128 -4.58 22.34 10.67
C TYR A 128 -6.07 21.98 10.72
N GLN A 129 -6.55 21.49 11.87
CA GLN A 129 -7.95 21.08 12.08
C GLN A 129 -8.44 20.06 11.04
N GLN A 130 -7.53 19.21 10.55
CA GLN A 130 -7.89 18.19 9.57
C GLN A 130 -8.75 17.10 10.21
N ARG A 131 -9.71 16.60 9.44
CA ARG A 131 -10.57 15.49 9.85
C ARG A 131 -9.85 14.17 9.62
N ILE A 132 -8.93 13.83 10.54
CA ILE A 132 -8.14 12.60 10.43
C ILE A 132 -8.91 11.43 11.01
N ARG A 133 -8.98 10.34 10.24
CA ARG A 133 -9.32 9.00 10.72
C ARG A 133 -8.14 8.06 10.58
N TYR A 134 -8.08 7.09 11.46
CA TYR A 134 -7.06 6.05 11.47
C TYR A 134 -7.61 4.77 10.89
N CYS A 135 -6.88 4.19 9.95
CA CYS A 135 -7.17 2.89 9.38
C CYS A 135 -6.01 1.95 9.66
N VAL A 136 -6.31 0.78 10.23
CA VAL A 136 -5.37 -0.30 10.48
C VAL A 136 -5.57 -1.36 9.41
N SER A 137 -4.48 -1.83 8.79
CA SER A 137 -4.50 -3.04 7.98
C SER A 137 -3.75 -4.17 8.67
N LEU A 138 -4.28 -5.37 8.53
CA LEU A 138 -3.73 -6.62 9.01
C LEU A 138 -3.54 -7.54 7.80
N ASN A 139 -2.35 -8.09 7.62
CA ASN A 139 -2.03 -9.04 6.56
C ASN A 139 -1.08 -10.11 7.11
N THR A 140 -1.08 -11.34 6.59
CA THR A 140 -0.16 -12.41 7.03
C THR A 140 1.01 -12.61 6.07
N VAL A 141 0.98 -11.93 4.92
CA VAL A 141 2.03 -12.03 3.91
C VAL A 141 3.09 -10.93 4.04
N ARG A 142 2.67 -9.65 4.10
CA ARG A 142 3.58 -8.49 4.08
C ARG A 142 2.93 -7.21 4.59
N ASN A 143 3.76 -6.22 4.94
CA ASN A 143 3.30 -4.84 5.16
C ASN A 143 2.96 -4.14 3.83
N TYR A 144 2.00 -3.23 3.89
CA TYR A 144 1.66 -2.28 2.83
C TYR A 144 2.10 -0.88 3.23
N HIS A 145 3.08 -0.33 2.53
CA HIS A 145 3.70 0.94 2.88
C HIS A 145 2.83 2.18 2.56
N THR A 146 1.70 2.00 1.87
CA THR A 146 0.77 3.08 1.51
C THR A 146 -0.68 2.62 1.59
N TRP A 147 -1.57 3.56 1.91
CA TRP A 147 -3.01 3.32 1.87
C TRP A 147 -3.50 2.98 0.46
N CYS A 148 -2.86 3.54 -0.58
CA CYS A 148 -3.19 3.17 -1.95
C CYS A 148 -2.90 1.69 -2.24
N GLY A 149 -1.83 1.14 -1.66
CA GLY A 149 -1.53 -0.28 -1.76
C GLY A 149 -2.60 -1.15 -1.15
N VAL A 150 -3.02 -0.81 0.08
CA VAL A 150 -4.12 -1.48 0.78
C VAL A 150 -5.40 -1.47 -0.08
N LEU A 151 -5.83 -0.29 -0.54
CA LEU A 151 -7.03 -0.16 -1.38
C LEU A 151 -6.92 -0.95 -2.69
N SER A 152 -5.75 -0.93 -3.34
CA SER A 152 -5.54 -1.65 -4.60
C SER A 152 -5.70 -3.17 -4.45
N CYS A 153 -5.35 -3.71 -3.28
CA CYS A 153 -5.54 -5.12 -2.97
C CYS A 153 -7.01 -5.43 -2.60
N THR A 154 -7.64 -4.59 -1.77
CA THR A 154 -9.04 -4.77 -1.39
C THR A 154 -10.02 -4.62 -2.56
N ASP A 155 -9.79 -3.68 -3.48
CA ASP A 155 -10.64 -3.49 -4.65
C ASP A 155 -10.56 -4.68 -5.60
N ARG A 156 -9.37 -5.27 -5.79
CA ARG A 156 -9.20 -6.52 -6.54
C ARG A 156 -9.94 -7.67 -5.89
N GLN A 157 -9.87 -7.77 -4.56
CA GLN A 157 -10.60 -8.80 -3.82
C GLN A 157 -12.11 -8.71 -4.07
N ASN A 158 -12.68 -7.50 -3.97
CA ASN A 158 -14.10 -7.27 -4.23
C ASN A 158 -14.50 -7.59 -5.68
N GLN A 159 -13.65 -7.26 -6.65
CA GLN A 159 -13.89 -7.59 -8.06
C GLN A 159 -13.84 -9.11 -8.30
N ILE A 160 -12.90 -9.84 -7.71
CA ILE A 160 -12.79 -11.30 -7.83
C ILE A 160 -14.00 -11.98 -7.18
N SER A 161 -14.40 -11.55 -5.98
CA SER A 161 -15.58 -12.08 -5.29
C SER A 161 -16.89 -11.85 -6.07
N SER A 162 -17.01 -10.75 -6.82
CA SER A 162 -18.19 -10.46 -7.65
C SER A 162 -18.33 -11.37 -8.88
N VAL A 163 -17.24 -11.97 -9.37
CA VAL A 163 -17.26 -12.89 -10.52
C VAL A 163 -17.66 -14.32 -10.09
N VAL A 164 -17.40 -14.69 -8.84
CA VAL A 164 -17.67 -16.05 -8.32
C VAL A 164 -19.06 -16.18 -7.67
N GLY A 165 -19.76 -15.06 -7.45
CA GLY A 165 -20.99 -15.00 -6.63
C GLY A 165 -22.30 -14.67 -7.34
N ALA A 166 -22.43 -14.75 -8.66
CA ALA A 166 -23.69 -14.42 -9.35
C ALA A 166 -24.46 -15.68 -9.82
N PRO A 167 -25.50 -16.14 -9.09
CA PRO A 167 -26.51 -17.03 -9.65
C PRO A 167 -27.50 -16.21 -10.48
N GLY A 168 -27.44 -16.36 -11.80
CA GLY A 168 -28.52 -15.97 -12.71
C GLY A 168 -28.50 -14.53 -13.22
N SER A 169 -27.77 -14.28 -14.32
CA SER A 169 -28.15 -13.24 -15.28
C SER A 169 -27.77 -13.70 -16.69
N ASP A 170 -28.63 -14.53 -17.25
CA ASP A 170 -28.56 -15.05 -18.61
C ASP A 170 -29.02 -13.96 -19.60
N ALA A 171 -28.16 -12.99 -19.94
CA ALA A 171 -28.49 -12.01 -20.99
C ALA A 171 -27.33 -11.25 -21.68
N THR A 172 -26.07 -11.36 -21.26
CA THR A 172 -24.97 -10.57 -21.86
C THR A 172 -23.75 -11.39 -22.29
N SER A 173 -23.86 -12.72 -22.34
CA SER A 173 -22.76 -13.62 -22.74
C SER A 173 -22.66 -13.92 -24.25
N LYS A 174 -23.62 -13.45 -25.08
CA LYS A 174 -23.63 -13.72 -26.54
C LYS A 174 -23.04 -12.61 -27.41
N ALA A 175 -22.82 -11.40 -26.89
CA ALA A 175 -22.22 -10.29 -27.66
C ALA A 175 -20.68 -10.34 -27.67
N ILE A 176 -20.05 -10.74 -26.57
CA ILE A 176 -18.58 -10.77 -26.45
C ILE A 176 -17.97 -11.96 -27.24
N ARG A 177 -18.72 -13.06 -27.41
CA ARG A 177 -18.24 -14.27 -28.10
C ARG A 177 -18.17 -14.16 -29.63
N ARG A 178 -18.73 -13.12 -30.25
CA ARG A 178 -18.69 -12.92 -31.72
C ARG A 178 -17.59 -11.98 -32.19
N ALA A 179 -16.99 -11.18 -31.31
CA ALA A 179 -15.85 -10.32 -31.65
C ALA A 179 -14.49 -11.06 -31.55
N ALA A 180 -14.41 -12.15 -30.80
CA ALA A 180 -13.17 -12.89 -30.54
C ALA A 180 -12.84 -13.99 -31.59
N ARG A 181 -13.61 -14.13 -32.67
CA ARG A 181 -13.42 -15.19 -33.69
C ARG A 181 -12.92 -14.72 -35.05
N ARG A 182 -12.32 -13.52 -35.14
CA ARG A 182 -11.78 -12.99 -36.41
C ARG A 182 -10.29 -12.66 -36.43
N ASN A 183 -9.53 -12.98 -35.38
CA ASN A 183 -8.09 -12.74 -35.35
C ASN A 183 -7.32 -13.97 -34.82
N ASP A 184 -7.61 -15.15 -35.37
CA ASP A 184 -6.75 -16.33 -35.20
C ASP A 184 -5.78 -16.41 -36.38
N GLY A 185 -4.61 -15.82 -36.17
CA GLY A 185 -3.49 -15.79 -37.10
C GLY A 185 -2.18 -15.82 -36.32
N SER A 186 -1.87 -17.00 -35.76
CA SER A 186 -0.54 -17.52 -35.41
C SER A 186 0.49 -16.55 -34.77
N THR A 187 0.73 -16.74 -33.48
CA THR A 187 2.07 -17.12 -32.96
C THR A 187 1.94 -17.60 -31.51
N ARG A 188 2.15 -18.91 -31.32
CA ARG A 188 2.28 -19.54 -30.00
C ARG A 188 3.56 -19.02 -29.32
N ARG A 189 3.44 -17.96 -28.53
CA ARG A 189 4.36 -17.73 -27.41
C ARG A 189 3.66 -18.19 -26.15
N LYS A 190 4.25 -19.23 -25.57
CA LYS A 190 3.84 -19.87 -24.34
C LYS A 190 4.22 -18.92 -23.21
N ASP A 191 3.45 -17.86 -23.04
CA ASP A 191 3.58 -16.98 -21.88
C ASP A 191 3.22 -17.81 -20.66
N ARG A 192 4.26 -18.27 -19.96
CA ARG A 192 4.18 -18.62 -18.55
C ARG A 192 3.79 -17.34 -17.83
N LYS A 193 2.49 -17.04 -17.81
CA LYS A 193 1.89 -16.12 -16.86
C LYS A 193 2.27 -16.69 -15.50
N ARG A 194 3.23 -16.05 -14.86
CA ARG A 194 3.58 -16.31 -13.47
C ARG A 194 2.29 -15.98 -12.73
N GLU A 195 1.58 -17.02 -12.36
CA GLU A 195 0.46 -16.98 -11.46
C GLU A 195 1.05 -16.48 -10.14
N SER A 196 1.02 -15.15 -9.96
CA SER A 196 1.09 -14.56 -8.64
C SER A 196 -0.05 -15.23 -7.89
N THR A 197 0.32 -16.06 -6.93
CA THR A 197 -0.55 -16.88 -6.10
C THR A 197 -1.76 -16.05 -5.68
N ALA A 198 -2.94 -16.41 -6.16
CA ALA A 198 -4.21 -15.80 -5.77
C ALA A 198 -4.46 -15.86 -4.24
N GLU A 199 -3.65 -16.65 -3.52
CA GLU A 199 -3.61 -16.72 -2.06
C GLU A 199 -3.06 -15.43 -1.39
N ASP A 200 -2.24 -14.62 -2.08
CA ASP A 200 -1.65 -13.39 -1.52
C ASP A 200 -2.64 -12.21 -1.46
N GLU A 201 -3.73 -12.25 -2.23
CA GLU A 201 -4.69 -11.12 -2.36
C GLU A 201 -5.88 -11.20 -1.39
N HIS A 202 -6.14 -12.36 -0.78
CA HIS A 202 -7.35 -12.63 0.03
C HIS A 202 -7.17 -12.41 1.55
N ASP A 203 -5.98 -12.02 1.99
CA ASP A 203 -5.60 -12.07 3.41
C ASP A 203 -5.48 -10.69 4.08
N ILE A 204 -5.77 -9.62 3.35
CA ILE A 204 -5.77 -8.27 3.91
C ILE A 204 -7.11 -7.95 4.59
N GLN A 205 -7.06 -7.62 5.88
CA GLN A 205 -8.19 -7.10 6.64
C GLN A 205 -7.94 -5.63 6.96
N VAL A 206 -8.97 -4.79 6.84
CA VAL A 206 -8.85 -3.34 7.03
C VAL A 206 -9.94 -2.86 7.97
N GLU A 207 -9.56 -2.10 9.00
CA GLU A 207 -10.49 -1.51 9.96
C GLU A 207 -10.16 -0.04 10.20
N CYS A 208 -11.13 0.84 9.96
CA CYS A 208 -11.00 2.26 10.25
C CYS A 208 -11.69 2.62 11.57
N VAL A 209 -10.91 3.09 12.54
CA VAL A 209 -11.32 3.25 13.94
C VAL A 209 -11.67 4.70 14.30
N GLY A 210 -11.89 5.54 13.29
CA GLY A 210 -12.14 6.98 13.44
C GLY A 210 -10.94 7.68 14.05
N GLN A 211 -11.15 8.56 15.03
CA GLN A 211 -10.10 9.32 15.72
C GLN A 211 -9.48 8.58 16.92
N LYS A 212 -9.82 7.31 17.15
CA LYS A 212 -9.25 6.53 18.26
C LYS A 212 -7.75 6.35 18.06
N LYS A 213 -7.00 6.36 19.16
CA LYS A 213 -5.54 6.18 19.20
C LYS A 213 -5.11 4.87 19.84
N LEU A 214 -6.09 4.05 20.19
CA LEU A 214 -5.95 2.72 20.74
C LEU A 214 -6.97 1.82 20.03
N HIS A 215 -6.52 0.67 19.57
CA HIS A 215 -7.38 -0.35 18.95
C HIS A 215 -6.99 -1.75 19.38
N THR A 216 -7.94 -2.67 19.44
CA THR A 216 -7.68 -4.08 19.75
C THR A 216 -8.15 -4.96 18.61
N LEU A 217 -7.18 -5.59 17.96
CA LEU A 217 -7.42 -6.65 16.98
C LEU A 217 -7.75 -7.94 17.73
N THR A 218 -8.72 -8.69 17.21
CA THR A 218 -9.22 -9.92 17.84
C THR A 218 -9.31 -11.04 16.82
N ASN A 219 -9.54 -12.26 17.30
CA ASN A 219 -9.70 -13.47 16.47
C ASN A 219 -8.45 -13.78 15.63
N LEU A 220 -7.26 -13.45 16.13
CA LEU A 220 -6.01 -13.83 15.51
C LEU A 220 -5.74 -15.33 15.70
N GLU A 221 -5.32 -15.99 14.64
CA GLU A 221 -4.99 -17.42 14.65
C GLU A 221 -3.73 -17.66 15.48
N PRO A 222 -3.68 -18.69 16.35
CA PRO A 222 -2.49 -19.03 17.13
C PRO A 222 -1.29 -19.45 16.26
N GLY A 223 -0.07 -19.07 16.65
CA GLY A 223 1.17 -19.44 15.96
C GLY A 223 1.39 -18.78 14.59
N LYS A 224 0.64 -17.73 14.26
CA LYS A 224 0.67 -17.05 12.96
C LYS A 224 1.33 -15.67 13.08
N THR A 225 2.08 -15.31 12.04
CA THR A 225 2.68 -13.97 11.91
C THR A 225 1.74 -13.04 11.17
N TYR A 226 1.62 -11.83 11.67
CA TYR A 226 0.83 -10.77 11.08
C TYR A 226 1.65 -9.49 10.93
N PHE A 227 1.47 -8.84 9.79
CA PHE A 227 1.96 -7.55 9.37
C PHE A 227 0.87 -6.52 9.60
N LEU A 228 1.23 -5.42 10.25
CA LEU A 228 0.33 -4.41 10.75
C LEU A 228 0.77 -3.05 10.24
N ASP A 229 -0.10 -2.39 9.49
CA ASP A 229 0.12 -1.02 9.04
C ASP A 229 -0.99 -0.10 9.56
N LEU A 230 -0.62 1.14 9.83
CA LEU A 230 -1.52 2.17 10.31
C LEU A 230 -1.41 3.40 9.39
N PHE A 231 -2.55 3.94 9.00
CA PHE A 231 -2.63 5.10 8.13
C PHE A 231 -3.46 6.19 8.80
N ALA A 232 -2.91 7.40 8.87
CA ALA A 232 -3.72 8.60 9.06
C ALA A 232 -4.29 9.00 7.71
N VAL A 233 -5.62 9.07 7.61
CA VAL A 233 -6.36 9.43 6.41
C VAL A 233 -7.16 10.68 6.69
N ASP A 234 -6.93 11.74 5.93
CA ASP A 234 -7.80 12.92 5.92
C ASP A 234 -9.10 12.57 5.19
N GLU A 235 -10.22 12.65 5.91
CA GLU A 235 -11.54 12.35 5.39
C GLU A 235 -12.00 13.32 4.29
N SER A 236 -11.49 14.56 4.30
CA SER A 236 -11.91 15.58 3.34
C SER A 236 -11.23 15.43 1.98
N THR A 237 -9.95 15.08 1.97
CA THR A 237 -9.14 14.94 0.76
C THR A 237 -8.92 13.49 0.33
N ASN A 238 -9.26 12.54 1.21
CA ASN A 238 -8.95 11.11 1.09
C ASN A 238 -7.45 10.85 0.87
N ARG A 239 -6.60 11.74 1.39
CA ARG A 239 -5.14 11.61 1.37
C ARG A 239 -4.66 11.05 2.68
N SER A 240 -3.55 10.32 2.60
CA SER A 240 -3.10 9.52 3.72
C SER A 240 -1.60 9.51 3.85
N THR A 241 -1.14 9.36 5.08
CA THR A 241 0.26 9.09 5.40
C THR A 241 0.35 7.83 6.25
N SER A 242 1.35 7.00 5.96
CA SER A 242 1.59 5.76 6.70
C SER A 242 2.44 6.01 7.93
N TYR A 243 2.04 5.44 9.05
CA TYR A 243 2.89 5.23 10.21
C TYR A 243 3.92 4.13 9.90
N THR A 244 4.87 3.93 10.79
CA THR A 244 5.80 2.81 10.68
C THR A 244 5.07 1.53 11.04
N GLY A 245 4.93 0.64 10.06
CA GLY A 245 4.31 -0.67 10.26
C GLY A 245 5.10 -1.55 11.22
N THR A 246 4.44 -2.55 11.78
CA THR A 246 5.00 -3.50 12.75
C THR A 246 4.63 -4.94 12.41
N THR A 247 5.30 -5.89 13.05
CA THR A 247 5.07 -7.33 12.82
C THR A 247 4.91 -8.03 14.15
N ILE A 248 3.91 -8.88 14.24
CA ILE A 248 3.59 -9.66 15.44
C ILE A 248 3.48 -11.14 15.11
N THR A 249 3.78 -12.00 16.07
CA THR A 249 3.53 -13.44 15.97
C THR A 249 2.72 -13.89 17.17
N THR A 250 1.58 -14.51 16.93
CA THR A 250 0.73 -15.07 17.98
C THR A 250 1.34 -16.30 18.62
N LYS A 251 1.06 -16.48 19.91
CA LYS A 251 1.51 -17.67 20.62
C LYS A 251 0.83 -18.90 20.02
N PRO A 252 1.55 -20.02 19.85
CA PRO A 252 0.93 -21.28 19.42
C PRO A 252 -0.10 -21.73 20.46
N ASP A 253 -1.05 -22.57 20.01
CA ASP A 253 -2.07 -23.11 20.91
C ASP A 253 -1.42 -24.02 21.97
N ASP A 254 -1.82 -23.84 23.23
CA ASP A 254 -1.34 -24.56 24.41
C ASP A 254 -1.67 -26.07 24.34
N ARG A 255 -2.47 -26.48 23.35
CA ARG A 255 -2.79 -27.89 23.04
C ARG A 255 -1.64 -28.67 22.40
N THR A 256 -0.70 -27.99 21.76
CA THR A 256 0.51 -28.64 21.19
C THR A 256 1.68 -28.70 22.16
N ASP A 257 1.65 -27.92 23.24
CA ASP A 257 2.54 -28.15 24.37
C ASP A 257 1.96 -29.30 25.20
N SER A 258 2.44 -30.50 24.90
CA SER A 258 2.30 -31.65 25.79
C SER A 258 2.85 -31.22 27.15
N LYS A 259 1.99 -30.79 28.08
CA LYS A 259 2.38 -30.52 29.47
C LYS A 259 3.01 -31.78 30.03
N MET A 260 4.34 -31.85 29.97
CA MET A 260 5.10 -32.91 30.59
C MET A 260 5.08 -32.62 32.09
N ILE A 261 4.05 -33.14 32.76
CA ILE A 261 3.96 -33.08 34.22
C ILE A 261 5.05 -34.00 34.75
N ARG A 262 6.13 -33.42 35.30
CA ARG A 262 7.11 -34.16 36.09
C ARG A 262 6.45 -34.60 37.38
N LEU A 263 6.06 -35.87 37.46
CA LEU A 263 5.72 -36.54 38.72
C LEU A 263 7.01 -36.83 39.49
N LYS A 264 6.97 -36.73 40.83
CA LYS A 264 8.13 -36.82 41.74
C LYS A 264 8.90 -38.16 41.70
N ASP A 265 8.45 -39.17 40.96
CA ASP A 265 9.03 -40.53 40.98
C ASP A 265 9.68 -40.98 39.66
N GLY A 266 10.06 -40.06 38.77
CA GLY A 266 10.98 -40.35 37.66
C GLY A 266 10.47 -41.27 36.54
N LYS A 267 9.18 -41.65 36.51
CA LYS A 267 8.61 -42.50 35.45
C LYS A 267 7.59 -41.73 34.59
N LEU A 268 7.93 -41.54 33.31
CA LEU A 268 7.09 -40.88 32.32
C LEU A 268 5.91 -41.79 31.89
N ARG A 269 4.68 -41.26 31.93
CA ARG A 269 3.51 -41.85 31.24
C ARG A 269 2.67 -40.77 30.57
N CYS A 270 2.41 -40.91 29.27
CA CYS A 270 1.44 -40.08 28.56
C CYS A 270 0.02 -40.46 28.97
N ARG A 271 -0.73 -39.52 29.55
CA ARG A 271 -2.15 -39.71 29.85
C ARG A 271 -2.97 -39.23 28.65
N ARG A 272 -3.54 -40.17 27.89
CA ARG A 272 -4.67 -39.84 27.00
C ARG A 272 -5.90 -39.60 27.87
N SER A 273 -6.44 -38.39 27.87
CA SER A 273 -7.76 -38.12 28.44
C SER A 273 -8.82 -38.76 27.55
N GLY A 274 -9.35 -39.90 28.00
CA GLY A 274 -10.39 -40.66 27.30
C GLY A 274 -11.79 -40.03 27.40
N GLY A 275 -12.67 -40.50 26.52
CA GLY A 275 -14.13 -40.45 26.67
C GLY A 275 -14.69 -41.88 26.79
N PRO A 276 -15.82 -42.08 27.49
CA PRO A 276 -16.23 -43.37 28.06
C PRO A 276 -17.07 -44.23 27.11
N THR A 277 -17.03 -45.54 27.38
CA THR A 277 -18.00 -46.54 26.95
C THR A 277 -19.17 -46.56 27.94
N LEU A 278 -20.38 -46.37 27.43
CA LEU A 278 -21.59 -47.19 27.67
C LEU A 278 -22.66 -46.79 26.66
#